data_AF-A0A2G6NQE5-F1
#
_entry.id   AF-A0A2G6NQE5-F1
#
_cell.length_a   1.000
_cell.length_b   1.000
_cell.length_c   1.000
_cell.angle_alpha   90.00
_cell.angle_beta   90.00
_cell.angle_gamma   90.00
#
_symmetry.space_group_name_H-M   'P 1'
#
loop_
_entity.id
_entity.type
_entity.pdbx_description
1 polymer ?
#
loop_
_entity_poly.entity_id
_entity_poly.type
_entity_poly.pdbx_seq_one_letter_code
_entity_poly.pdbx_strand_id
1 'polypeptide(L)'
;MSIKERFASLFTKPTNTTAKGYRWEANSEGLDFIISQKEQTQIQNGEAELWVMQQQIVLSMLAEEGLAETIPSGFIVPSATAISLDEITRETLNLPSPWKGHIDATFDGRTGNSTFSLALELEFEPSRYTSIFQLEGPILKFSQKKVYLQTSEQANLFSAWKKHKESEKNESDNLQLVLAAQDAKEAGLNISLALFDRLNVQAPNSVSISIELNENGDLLLTPTFGQRASPEKIQQVLWQLRQKNTNVIRVDGEIILLDEKRLKAVHEILHNRIVPKEKIRDFLKTPTAYIDASMVNLDVGFSARVKGVTVFQQAYFGEADDSGIDWFGASTSTNTEVLFITELPKYIRDSDELLTFQKSYFDAKTTGAKSIIFRKKAFDISEHDTVEQVLKDIENGLQEGRYPDTELTIPTDDLDEGTGDDSQSTKSSSSEADESEPTKQNTTSPNGNTELVVIDIIENDQELEYSLQKSIKEHLYSGILSYDNYLRTPFKHQEEGIRWIIGLALESEVAGGLLADDMGLGKTYMSLAAMDQLYKLQKTQNDKKPNLIVAPLSVLQNWKDEVEKTF
;
A
#
# COMPACT_ATOMS: atom_id res chain seq x y z
N MET A 1 -46.02 -45.08 15.84
CA MET A 1 -44.92 -44.10 15.76
C MET A 1 -44.24 -44.24 14.41
N SER A 2 -44.31 -43.21 13.59
CA SER A 2 -43.67 -43.14 12.28
C SER A 2 -42.14 -43.20 12.39
N ILE A 3 -41.46 -43.76 11.40
CA ILE A 3 -39.98 -43.74 11.30
C ILE A 3 -39.45 -42.30 11.40
N LYS A 4 -40.21 -41.31 10.89
CA LYS A 4 -39.92 -39.89 11.05
C LYS A 4 -39.97 -39.41 12.50
N GLU A 5 -40.92 -39.89 13.30
CA GLU A 5 -41.02 -39.55 14.73
C GLU A 5 -39.88 -40.19 15.54
N ARG A 6 -39.44 -41.40 15.16
CA ARG A 6 -38.26 -42.04 15.76
C ARG A 6 -36.96 -41.33 15.39
N PHE A 7 -36.77 -40.95 14.13
CA PHE A 7 -35.63 -40.14 13.70
C PHE A 7 -35.62 -38.76 14.37
N ALA A 8 -36.76 -38.08 14.47
CA ALA A 8 -36.85 -36.82 15.21
C ALA A 8 -36.56 -37.01 16.72
N SER A 9 -36.99 -38.13 17.32
CA SER A 9 -36.69 -38.47 18.73
C SER A 9 -35.23 -38.87 19.01
N LEU A 10 -34.46 -39.19 17.97
CA LEU A 10 -33.04 -39.58 18.08
C LEU A 10 -32.09 -38.38 18.12
N PHE A 11 -32.54 -37.22 17.64
CA PHE A 11 -31.78 -35.96 17.61
C PHE A 11 -32.41 -34.86 18.48
N THR A 12 -33.51 -35.15 19.19
CA THR A 12 -34.13 -34.17 20.09
C THR A 12 -33.64 -34.35 21.52
N LYS A 13 -33.32 -33.21 22.13
CA LYS A 13 -33.02 -33.05 23.56
C LYS A 13 -34.00 -33.87 24.41
N PRO A 14 -33.53 -34.75 25.31
CA PRO A 14 -34.42 -35.53 26.15
C PRO A 14 -35.26 -34.57 27.01
N THR A 15 -36.57 -34.68 26.88
CA THR A 15 -37.57 -33.83 27.57
C THR A 15 -37.71 -34.12 29.06
N ASN A 16 -36.90 -35.03 29.61
CA ASN A 16 -36.92 -35.41 31.02
C ASN A 16 -35.75 -34.81 31.82
N THR A 17 -36.13 -34.19 32.94
CA THR A 17 -35.44 -33.27 33.85
C THR A 17 -34.29 -33.87 34.67
N THR A 18 -33.46 -34.73 34.09
CA THR A 18 -32.16 -35.11 34.64
C THR A 18 -31.15 -35.09 33.50
N ALA A 19 -30.47 -33.95 33.30
CA ALA A 19 -29.50 -33.78 32.23
C ALA A 19 -28.40 -34.85 32.34
N LYS A 20 -28.49 -35.87 31.47
CA LYS A 20 -27.43 -36.84 31.17
C LYS A 20 -26.51 -36.21 30.14
N GLY A 21 -25.20 -36.41 30.28
CA GLY A 21 -24.17 -35.83 29.41
C GLY A 21 -23.37 -34.71 30.08
N TYR A 22 -22.58 -34.01 29.28
CA TYR A 22 -21.67 -32.97 29.76
C TYR A 22 -22.45 -31.79 30.34
N ARG A 23 -22.06 -31.38 31.55
CA ARG A 23 -22.50 -30.13 32.19
C ARG A 23 -21.41 -29.10 32.02
N TRP A 24 -21.77 -27.86 31.73
CA TRP A 24 -20.81 -26.78 31.64
C TRP A 24 -20.90 -25.86 32.86
N GLU A 25 -19.76 -25.38 33.32
CA GLU A 25 -19.63 -24.33 34.32
C GLU A 25 -18.81 -23.19 33.73
N ALA A 26 -19.24 -21.94 33.91
CA ALA A 26 -18.54 -20.78 33.40
C ALA A 26 -17.55 -20.27 34.45
N ASN A 27 -16.33 -19.96 34.02
CA ASN A 27 -15.29 -19.36 34.84
C ASN A 27 -14.76 -18.08 34.15
N SER A 28 -13.72 -17.44 34.70
CA SER A 28 -13.17 -16.22 34.13
C SER A 28 -12.45 -16.39 32.79
N GLU A 29 -12.04 -17.62 32.45
CA GLU A 29 -11.20 -17.93 31.28
C GLU A 29 -12.00 -18.63 30.17
N GLY A 30 -13.10 -19.31 30.49
CA GLY A 30 -13.89 -20.09 29.54
C GLY A 30 -15.04 -20.88 30.16
N LEU A 31 -15.26 -22.08 29.60
CA LEU A 31 -16.29 -23.03 30.00
C LEU A 31 -15.66 -24.39 30.33
N ASP A 32 -15.93 -24.88 31.53
CA ASP A 32 -15.51 -26.19 31.98
C ASP A 32 -16.64 -27.18 31.74
N PHE A 33 -16.43 -28.13 30.83
CA PHE A 33 -17.34 -29.23 30.57
C PHE A 33 -16.97 -30.42 31.45
N ILE A 34 -17.86 -30.79 32.36
CA ILE A 34 -17.67 -31.86 33.35
C ILE A 34 -18.69 -32.97 33.10
N ILE A 35 -18.23 -34.21 33.17
CA ILE A 35 -19.07 -35.41 33.07
C ILE A 35 -18.96 -36.28 34.31
N SER A 36 -20.01 -37.03 34.65
CA SER A 36 -19.96 -37.96 35.77
C SER A 36 -19.08 -39.18 35.45
N GLN A 37 -18.40 -39.73 36.46
CA GLN A 37 -17.55 -40.93 36.29
C GLN A 37 -18.31 -42.12 35.70
N LYS A 38 -19.59 -42.27 36.04
CA LYS A 38 -20.45 -43.33 35.52
C LYS A 38 -20.67 -43.21 34.00
N GLU A 39 -20.96 -42.00 33.53
CA GLU A 39 -21.17 -41.74 32.10
C GLU A 39 -19.84 -41.83 31.34
N GLN A 40 -18.74 -41.41 31.94
CA GLN A 40 -17.40 -41.55 31.37
C GLN A 40 -17.03 -43.02 31.12
N THR A 41 -17.32 -43.93 32.07
CA THR A 41 -17.12 -45.38 31.87
C THR A 41 -18.05 -45.93 30.78
N GLN A 42 -19.28 -45.42 30.66
CA GLN A 42 -20.21 -45.81 29.60
C GLN A 42 -19.71 -45.38 28.21
N ILE A 43 -19.09 -44.20 28.09
CA ILE A 43 -18.47 -43.75 26.84
C ILE A 43 -17.31 -44.67 26.47
N GLN A 44 -16.43 -44.98 27.41
CA GLN A 44 -15.27 -45.87 27.18
C GLN A 44 -15.69 -47.28 26.77
N ASN A 45 -16.80 -47.78 27.32
CA ASN A 45 -17.34 -49.10 27.00
C ASN A 45 -18.24 -49.10 25.74
N GLY A 46 -18.49 -47.94 25.11
CA GLY A 46 -19.37 -47.82 23.94
C GLY A 46 -20.86 -48.00 24.24
N GLU A 47 -21.27 -47.91 25.50
CA GLU A 47 -22.65 -48.08 25.98
C GLU A 47 -23.37 -46.75 26.26
N ALA A 48 -22.72 -45.62 25.96
CA ALA A 48 -23.27 -44.30 26.17
C ALA A 48 -24.43 -43.98 25.21
N GLU A 49 -25.36 -43.13 25.67
CA GLU A 49 -26.43 -42.62 24.81
C GLU A 49 -25.85 -41.78 23.65
N LEU A 50 -26.49 -41.84 22.48
CA LEU A 50 -26.01 -41.21 21.24
C LEU A 50 -25.70 -39.72 21.40
N TRP A 51 -26.54 -38.98 22.14
CA TRP A 51 -26.34 -37.55 22.42
C TRP A 51 -25.06 -37.27 23.21
N VAL A 52 -24.75 -38.10 24.21
CA VAL A 52 -23.54 -37.98 25.03
C VAL A 52 -22.30 -38.30 24.19
N MET A 53 -22.40 -39.29 23.30
CA MET A 53 -21.36 -39.58 22.30
C MET A 53 -21.14 -38.41 21.33
N GLN A 54 -22.20 -37.75 20.87
CA GLN A 54 -22.07 -36.56 20.00
C GLN A 54 -21.34 -35.42 20.73
N GLN A 55 -21.69 -35.14 21.99
CA GLN A 55 -20.98 -34.16 22.81
C GLN A 55 -19.50 -34.51 22.99
N GLN A 56 -19.20 -35.79 23.27
CA GLN A 56 -17.84 -36.27 23.38
C GLN A 56 -17.05 -36.05 22.10
N ILE A 57 -17.62 -36.41 20.93
CA ILE A 57 -16.96 -36.27 19.63
C ILE A 57 -16.64 -34.81 19.35
N VAL A 58 -17.60 -33.91 19.58
CA VAL A 58 -17.41 -32.46 19.39
C VAL A 58 -16.30 -31.92 20.30
N LEU A 59 -16.31 -32.25 21.59
CA LEU A 59 -15.29 -31.77 22.53
C LEU A 59 -13.90 -32.37 22.25
N SER A 60 -13.84 -33.64 21.84
CA SER A 60 -12.60 -34.28 21.42
C SER A 60 -12.05 -33.66 20.14
N MET A 61 -12.90 -33.36 19.15
CA MET A 61 -12.50 -32.66 17.93
C MET A 61 -11.90 -31.28 18.23
N LEU A 62 -12.57 -30.49 19.08
CA LEU A 62 -12.04 -29.19 19.52
C LEU A 62 -10.69 -29.33 20.24
N ALA A 63 -10.51 -30.38 21.04
CA ALA A 63 -9.25 -30.61 21.73
C ALA A 63 -8.12 -31.05 20.78
N GLU A 64 -8.43 -31.87 19.78
CA GLU A 64 -7.49 -32.28 18.73
C GLU A 64 -7.03 -31.09 17.87
N GLU A 65 -7.91 -30.11 17.64
CA GLU A 65 -7.58 -28.85 16.96
C GLU A 65 -6.83 -27.85 17.85
N GLY A 66 -6.64 -28.15 19.14
CA GLY A 66 -6.02 -27.24 20.12
C GLY A 66 -6.92 -26.08 20.56
N LEU A 67 -8.23 -26.17 20.28
CA LEU A 67 -9.24 -25.18 20.67
C LEU A 67 -9.89 -25.48 22.03
N ALA A 68 -9.57 -26.63 22.62
CA ALA A 68 -9.99 -27.04 23.97
C ALA A 68 -8.88 -27.86 24.66
N GLU A 69 -8.87 -27.88 25.98
CA GLU A 69 -7.94 -28.70 26.77
C GLU A 69 -8.65 -29.88 27.41
N THR A 70 -8.06 -31.07 27.35
CA THR A 70 -8.63 -32.27 27.97
C THR A 70 -8.28 -32.36 29.45
N ILE A 71 -9.27 -32.57 30.31
CA ILE A 71 -9.07 -32.83 31.74
C ILE A 71 -9.60 -34.23 32.10
N PRO A 72 -9.14 -34.85 33.22
CA PRO A 72 -9.53 -36.22 33.59
C PRO A 72 -11.04 -36.45 33.71
N SER A 73 -11.83 -35.40 33.94
CA SER A 73 -13.29 -35.46 34.09
C SER A 73 -14.04 -34.62 33.06
N GLY A 74 -13.40 -34.28 31.93
CA GLY A 74 -14.03 -33.59 30.80
C GLY A 74 -13.10 -32.68 30.01
N PHE A 75 -13.53 -31.45 29.70
CA PHE A 75 -12.82 -30.53 28.79
C PHE A 75 -12.92 -29.07 29.26
N ILE A 76 -11.89 -28.27 29.00
CA ILE A 76 -11.88 -26.83 29.21
C ILE A 76 -11.90 -26.16 27.85
N VAL A 77 -12.89 -25.31 27.59
CA VAL A 77 -13.03 -24.56 26.35
C VAL A 77 -12.81 -23.06 26.63
N PRO A 78 -11.76 -22.43 26.08
CA PRO A 78 -11.51 -21.00 26.27
C PRO A 78 -12.68 -20.13 25.79
N SER A 79 -12.84 -18.95 26.40
CA SER A 79 -13.94 -18.01 26.08
C SER A 79 -13.97 -17.64 24.59
N ALA A 80 -12.81 -17.41 23.99
CA ALA A 80 -12.70 -17.06 22.57
C ALA A 80 -13.29 -18.17 21.67
N THR A 81 -12.94 -19.43 21.95
CA THR A 81 -13.49 -20.59 21.25
C THR A 81 -14.99 -20.72 21.48
N ALA A 82 -15.43 -20.64 22.75
CA ALA A 82 -16.83 -20.83 23.12
C ALA A 82 -17.77 -19.86 22.40
N ILE A 83 -17.34 -18.62 22.20
CA ILE A 83 -18.10 -17.57 21.51
C ILE A 83 -18.13 -17.78 19.99
N SER A 84 -17.07 -18.34 19.41
CA SER A 84 -16.96 -18.59 17.97
C SER A 84 -17.64 -19.88 17.50
N LEU A 85 -18.17 -20.71 18.40
CA LEU A 85 -18.84 -21.96 18.04
C LEU A 85 -20.08 -21.70 17.17
N ASP A 86 -20.29 -22.54 16.17
CA ASP A 86 -21.46 -22.52 15.30
C ASP A 86 -22.74 -22.96 16.06
N GLU A 87 -23.90 -22.71 15.45
CA GLU A 87 -25.20 -22.97 16.08
C GLU A 87 -25.43 -24.46 16.41
N ILE A 88 -25.01 -25.37 15.52
CA ILE A 88 -25.20 -26.81 15.70
C ILE A 88 -24.34 -27.30 16.86
N THR A 89 -23.09 -26.86 16.91
CA THR A 89 -22.16 -27.19 17.99
C THR A 89 -22.65 -26.67 19.34
N ARG A 90 -23.14 -25.42 19.40
CA ARG A 90 -23.71 -24.86 20.64
C ARG A 90 -24.93 -25.64 21.13
N GLU A 91 -25.84 -26.00 20.23
CA GLU A 91 -27.02 -26.80 20.58
C GLU A 91 -26.62 -28.19 21.11
N THR A 92 -25.65 -28.82 20.45
CA THR A 92 -25.09 -30.12 20.86
C THR A 92 -24.51 -30.05 22.27
N LEU A 93 -23.75 -28.99 22.58
CA LEU A 93 -23.14 -28.76 23.89
C LEU A 93 -24.10 -28.19 24.94
N ASN A 94 -25.38 -28.02 24.63
CA ASN A 94 -26.37 -27.38 25.51
C ASN A 94 -25.95 -25.96 25.96
N LEU A 95 -25.25 -25.23 25.11
CA LEU A 95 -24.91 -23.84 25.35
C LEU A 95 -26.11 -22.92 25.09
N PRO A 96 -26.23 -21.81 25.83
CA PRO A 96 -27.31 -20.86 25.59
C PRO A 96 -27.11 -20.13 24.25
N SER A 97 -28.21 -19.66 23.66
CA SER A 97 -28.15 -18.87 22.43
C SER A 97 -27.43 -17.53 22.66
N PRO A 98 -26.73 -16.98 21.64
CA PRO A 98 -26.16 -15.64 21.72
C PRO A 98 -27.21 -14.58 22.01
N TRP A 99 -26.88 -13.61 22.86
CA TRP A 99 -27.77 -12.48 23.14
C TRP A 99 -27.74 -11.47 22.00
N LYS A 100 -28.92 -11.15 21.44
CA LYS A 100 -29.10 -10.25 20.28
C LYS A 100 -29.90 -8.99 20.63
N GLY A 101 -29.91 -8.57 21.89
CA GLY A 101 -30.62 -7.37 22.32
C GLY A 101 -29.88 -6.07 21.99
N HIS A 102 -30.50 -4.95 22.29
CA HIS A 102 -29.87 -3.62 22.16
C HIS A 102 -29.01 -3.25 23.37
N ILE A 103 -27.86 -2.63 23.12
CA ILE A 103 -27.01 -2.02 24.15
C ILE A 103 -27.12 -0.51 24.05
N ASP A 104 -27.57 0.14 25.12
CA ASP A 104 -27.49 1.60 25.24
C ASP A 104 -26.22 1.96 26.01
N ALA A 105 -25.32 2.69 25.34
CA ALA A 105 -23.99 3.03 25.83
C ALA A 105 -23.87 4.54 26.00
N THR A 106 -23.89 4.99 27.26
CA THR A 106 -23.79 6.41 27.63
C THR A 106 -22.43 6.70 28.23
N PHE A 107 -21.70 7.62 27.61
CA PHE A 107 -20.42 8.11 28.12
C PHE A 107 -20.62 9.35 28.98
N ASP A 108 -20.05 9.32 30.18
CA ASP A 108 -20.03 10.44 31.12
C ASP A 108 -18.64 11.05 31.20
N GLY A 109 -18.55 12.38 31.07
CA GLY A 109 -17.30 13.13 31.18
C GLY A 109 -16.58 13.38 29.85
N ARG A 110 -15.33 13.87 29.93
CA ARG A 110 -14.47 14.14 28.77
C ARG A 110 -13.35 13.11 28.73
N THR A 111 -12.91 12.74 27.53
CA THR A 111 -11.86 11.71 27.32
C THR A 111 -10.53 12.03 28.01
N GLY A 112 -10.20 13.30 28.24
CA GLY A 112 -9.00 13.71 28.96
C GLY A 112 -9.10 13.69 30.48
N ASN A 113 -10.28 13.42 31.06
CA ASN A 113 -10.48 13.45 32.51
C ASN A 113 -10.56 12.03 33.08
N SER A 114 -9.98 11.83 34.27
CA SER A 114 -10.08 10.55 35.00
C SER A 114 -11.49 10.22 35.50
N THR A 115 -12.42 11.19 35.49
CA THR A 115 -13.83 10.97 35.79
C THR A 115 -14.60 10.35 34.62
N PHE A 116 -13.95 10.12 33.48
CA PHE A 116 -14.59 9.49 32.32
C PHE A 116 -15.10 8.09 32.66
N SER A 117 -16.30 7.75 32.23
CA SER A 117 -16.86 6.41 32.40
C SER A 117 -17.90 6.09 31.33
N LEU A 118 -18.05 4.80 31.06
CA LEU A 118 -19.10 4.27 30.20
C LEU A 118 -20.14 3.53 31.05
N ALA A 119 -21.37 4.01 31.03
CA ALA A 119 -22.54 3.30 31.52
C ALA A 119 -23.11 2.43 30.40
N LEU A 120 -23.32 1.14 30.68
CA LEU A 120 -23.90 0.18 29.76
C LEU A 120 -25.26 -0.26 30.31
N GLU A 121 -26.31 -0.07 29.53
CA GLU A 121 -27.64 -0.61 29.81
C GLU A 121 -28.03 -1.61 28.71
N LEU A 122 -28.38 -2.82 29.12
CA LEU A 122 -28.68 -3.91 28.18
C LEU A 122 -30.18 -4.17 28.15
N GLU A 123 -30.72 -4.35 26.96
CA GLU A 123 -32.11 -4.72 26.73
C GLU A 123 -32.36 -6.19 27.11
N PHE A 124 -33.06 -6.43 28.22
CA PHE A 124 -33.37 -7.80 28.67
C PHE A 124 -34.79 -8.25 28.29
N GLU A 125 -35.65 -7.29 27.95
CA GLU A 125 -37.02 -7.44 27.45
C GLU A 125 -37.27 -6.31 26.45
N PRO A 126 -38.17 -6.46 25.46
CA PRO A 126 -38.44 -5.43 24.48
C PRO A 126 -38.71 -4.07 25.15
N SER A 127 -37.87 -3.09 24.85
CA SER A 127 -37.92 -1.73 25.42
C SER A 127 -37.69 -1.63 26.95
N ARG A 128 -37.05 -2.63 27.56
CA ARG A 128 -36.65 -2.62 28.98
C ARG A 128 -35.15 -2.84 29.13
N TYR A 129 -34.50 -1.83 29.69
CA TYR A 129 -33.06 -1.80 29.90
C TYR A 129 -32.71 -2.06 31.36
N THR A 130 -31.54 -2.66 31.58
CA THR A 130 -30.97 -2.87 32.92
C THR A 130 -29.47 -2.68 32.89
N SER A 131 -28.94 -2.00 33.91
CA SER A 131 -27.51 -1.89 34.19
C SER A 131 -27.00 -3.04 35.08
N ILE A 132 -27.91 -3.89 35.57
CA ILE A 132 -27.61 -5.02 36.44
C ILE A 132 -27.51 -6.29 35.59
N PHE A 133 -26.28 -6.72 35.33
CA PHE A 133 -25.95 -7.98 34.66
C PHE A 133 -24.64 -8.53 35.22
N GLN A 134 -24.41 -9.83 35.02
CA GLN A 134 -23.18 -10.51 35.41
C GLN A 134 -22.50 -11.11 34.18
N LEU A 135 -21.19 -10.93 34.10
CA LEU A 135 -20.32 -11.49 33.08
C LEU A 135 -19.43 -12.55 33.71
N GLU A 136 -19.53 -13.79 33.25
CA GLU A 136 -18.67 -14.91 33.66
C GLU A 136 -18.11 -15.55 32.39
N GLY A 137 -16.86 -15.21 32.07
CA GLY A 137 -16.19 -15.67 30.85
C GLY A 137 -17.00 -15.32 29.59
N PRO A 138 -17.46 -16.31 28.80
CA PRO A 138 -18.25 -16.09 27.59
C PRO A 138 -19.76 -15.92 27.87
N ILE A 139 -20.20 -16.00 29.13
CA ILE A 139 -21.61 -16.01 29.50
C ILE A 139 -22.06 -14.64 30.01
N LEU A 140 -23.25 -14.22 29.58
CA LEU A 140 -23.98 -13.05 30.02
C LEU A 140 -25.23 -13.49 30.80
N LYS A 141 -25.33 -13.12 32.08
CA LYS A 141 -26.45 -13.46 32.97
C LYS A 141 -27.23 -12.22 33.39
N PHE A 142 -28.54 -12.22 33.13
CA PHE A 142 -29.48 -11.21 33.67
C PHE A 142 -30.19 -11.71 34.93
N SER A 143 -30.43 -13.02 35.02
CA SER A 143 -31.04 -13.69 36.17
C SER A 143 -30.74 -15.19 36.13
N GLN A 144 -31.09 -15.94 37.17
CA GLN A 144 -30.92 -17.40 37.20
C GLN A 144 -31.60 -18.14 36.03
N LYS A 145 -32.62 -17.54 35.40
CA LYS A 145 -33.36 -18.13 34.27
C LYS A 145 -33.00 -17.55 32.91
N LYS A 146 -32.33 -16.39 32.87
CA LYS A 146 -31.99 -15.67 31.63
C LYS A 146 -30.47 -15.61 31.52
N VAL A 147 -29.93 -16.61 30.85
CA VAL A 147 -28.50 -16.83 30.62
C VAL A 147 -28.27 -16.93 29.12
N TYR A 148 -27.30 -16.18 28.62
CA TYR A 148 -26.98 -16.08 27.19
C TYR A 148 -25.48 -16.17 26.95
N LEU A 149 -25.09 -16.50 25.73
CA LEU A 149 -23.72 -16.39 25.28
C LEU A 149 -23.45 -14.96 24.78
N GLN A 150 -22.25 -14.45 25.00
CA GLN A 150 -21.78 -13.22 24.38
C GLN A 150 -21.47 -13.46 22.89
N THR A 151 -21.53 -12.43 22.07
CA THR A 151 -20.90 -12.43 20.73
C THR A 151 -19.44 -11.98 20.83
N SER A 152 -18.67 -12.19 19.77
CA SER A 152 -17.24 -11.79 19.73
C SER A 152 -17.08 -10.29 19.96
N GLU A 153 -17.95 -9.49 19.37
CA GLU A 153 -17.98 -8.04 19.45
C GLU A 153 -18.35 -7.58 20.88
N GLN A 154 -19.34 -8.25 21.49
CA GLN A 154 -19.73 -7.99 22.88
C GLN A 154 -18.61 -8.31 23.86
N ALA A 155 -17.93 -9.44 23.68
CA ALA A 155 -16.83 -9.84 24.55
C ALA A 155 -15.66 -8.83 24.47
N ASN A 156 -15.35 -8.34 23.28
CA ASN A 156 -14.34 -7.28 23.10
C ASN A 156 -14.75 -5.99 23.84
N LEU A 157 -15.97 -5.51 23.65
CA LEU A 157 -16.49 -4.32 24.33
C LEU A 157 -16.50 -4.48 25.86
N PHE A 158 -17.03 -5.59 26.38
CA PHE A 158 -17.12 -5.82 27.82
C PHE A 158 -15.74 -6.01 28.46
N SER A 159 -14.80 -6.65 27.75
CA SER A 159 -13.41 -6.77 28.23
C SER A 159 -12.74 -5.40 28.32
N ALA A 160 -12.93 -4.53 27.32
CA ALA A 160 -12.41 -3.16 27.34
C ALA A 160 -13.05 -2.34 28.47
N TRP A 161 -14.36 -2.48 28.67
CA TRP A 161 -15.11 -1.84 29.74
C TRP A 161 -14.65 -2.28 31.14
N LYS A 162 -14.39 -3.57 31.34
CA LYS A 162 -13.86 -4.09 32.60
C LYS A 162 -12.45 -3.58 32.87
N LYS A 163 -11.57 -3.65 31.87
CA LYS A 163 -10.20 -3.12 31.96
C LYS A 163 -10.18 -1.62 32.28
N HIS A 164 -11.06 -0.84 31.66
CA HIS A 164 -11.18 0.59 31.93
C HIS A 164 -11.57 0.91 33.38
N LYS A 165 -12.48 0.12 33.97
CA LYS A 165 -12.88 0.28 35.38
C LYS A 165 -11.72 0.00 36.35
N GLU A 166 -10.84 -0.92 36.00
CA GLU A 166 -9.69 -1.33 36.81
C GLU A 166 -8.44 -0.44 36.56
N SER A 167 -8.43 0.32 35.46
CA SER A 167 -7.32 1.22 35.11
C SER A 167 -7.33 2.54 35.88
N GLU A 168 -6.24 3.30 35.74
CA GLU A 168 -6.09 4.68 36.22
C GLU A 168 -6.98 5.69 35.47
N LYS A 169 -7.63 5.25 34.38
CA LYS A 169 -8.51 6.06 33.51
C LYS A 169 -7.77 7.23 32.88
N ASN A 170 -6.55 6.95 32.43
CA ASN A 170 -5.77 7.88 31.65
C ASN A 170 -6.45 8.13 30.29
N GLU A 171 -6.07 9.21 29.62
CA GLU A 171 -6.68 9.58 28.33
C GLU A 171 -6.63 8.43 27.31
N SER A 172 -5.52 7.69 27.27
CA SER A 172 -5.35 6.47 26.48
C SER A 172 -6.45 5.45 26.74
N ASP A 173 -6.67 5.11 28.02
CA ASP A 173 -7.62 4.08 28.43
C ASP A 173 -9.05 4.48 28.09
N ASN A 174 -9.35 5.77 28.28
CA ASN A 174 -10.64 6.36 27.93
C ASN A 174 -10.90 6.26 26.43
N LEU A 175 -9.90 6.59 25.61
CA LEU A 175 -10.00 6.50 24.14
C LEU A 175 -10.03 5.06 23.65
N GLN A 176 -9.30 4.14 24.29
CA GLN A 176 -9.35 2.72 23.97
C GLN A 176 -10.74 2.13 24.21
N LEU A 177 -11.43 2.57 25.26
CA LEU A 177 -12.81 2.19 25.52
C LEU A 177 -13.77 2.75 24.45
N VAL A 178 -13.58 4.02 24.05
CA VAL A 178 -14.38 4.63 22.98
C VAL A 178 -14.18 3.86 21.67
N LEU A 179 -12.94 3.56 21.32
CA LEU A 179 -12.60 2.81 20.13
C LEU A 179 -13.23 1.40 20.14
N ALA A 180 -13.11 0.66 21.25
CA ALA A 180 -13.73 -0.65 21.37
C ALA A 180 -15.26 -0.62 21.18
N ALA A 181 -15.91 0.46 21.60
CA ALA A 181 -17.34 0.65 21.40
C ALA A 181 -17.68 0.99 19.93
N GLN A 182 -16.85 1.80 19.27
CA GLN A 182 -16.98 2.12 17.85
C GLN A 182 -16.74 0.88 16.97
N ASP A 183 -15.65 0.14 17.20
CA ASP A 183 -15.33 -1.11 16.49
C ASP A 183 -16.47 -2.13 16.62
N ALA A 184 -17.05 -2.26 17.82
CA ALA A 184 -18.18 -3.15 18.03
C ALA A 184 -19.41 -2.72 17.19
N LYS A 185 -19.68 -1.42 17.09
CA LYS A 185 -20.76 -0.88 16.25
C LYS A 185 -20.50 -1.12 14.76
N GLU A 186 -19.29 -0.85 14.30
CA GLU A 186 -18.88 -1.08 12.90
C GLU A 186 -18.95 -2.56 12.51
N ALA A 187 -18.64 -3.47 13.44
CA ALA A 187 -18.80 -4.90 13.28
C ALA A 187 -20.28 -5.36 13.26
N GLY A 188 -21.25 -4.45 13.42
CA GLY A 188 -22.69 -4.73 13.32
C GLY A 188 -23.37 -5.05 14.65
N LEU A 189 -22.72 -4.77 15.80
CA LEU A 189 -23.38 -4.87 17.09
C LEU A 189 -24.51 -3.83 17.20
N ASN A 190 -25.66 -4.25 17.72
CA ASN A 190 -26.80 -3.36 17.95
C ASN A 190 -26.56 -2.49 19.21
N ILE A 191 -25.73 -1.46 19.07
CA ILE A 191 -25.33 -0.53 20.14
C ILE A 191 -25.62 0.92 19.74
N SER A 192 -26.22 1.68 20.67
CA SER A 192 -26.33 3.13 20.56
C SER A 192 -25.17 3.80 21.28
N LEU A 193 -24.35 4.54 20.54
CA LEU A 193 -23.31 5.41 21.10
C LEU A 193 -23.80 6.84 20.91
N ALA A 194 -24.06 7.58 21.99
CA ALA A 194 -24.66 8.91 21.90
C ALA A 194 -23.73 9.98 21.25
N LEU A 195 -23.17 10.90 22.05
CA LEU A 195 -22.32 12.00 21.56
C LEU A 195 -21.00 11.56 20.91
N PHE A 196 -20.63 10.28 21.09
CA PHE A 196 -19.34 9.72 20.68
C PHE A 196 -19.39 9.04 19.30
N ASP A 197 -20.55 9.00 18.64
CA ASP A 197 -20.68 8.64 17.22
C ASP A 197 -19.89 9.58 16.29
N ARG A 198 -19.56 10.78 16.76
CA ARG A 198 -18.92 11.83 15.94
C ARG A 198 -17.41 11.98 16.20
N LEU A 199 -16.85 11.27 17.18
CA LEU A 199 -15.42 11.32 17.46
C LEU A 199 -14.69 10.39 16.48
N ASN A 200 -13.77 10.95 15.69
CA ASN A 200 -12.95 10.17 14.77
C ASN A 200 -11.70 9.67 15.53
N VAL A 201 -11.85 8.56 16.26
CA VAL A 201 -10.75 7.88 16.94
C VAL A 201 -10.23 6.77 16.04
N GLN A 202 -8.92 6.72 15.84
CA GLN A 202 -8.28 5.72 14.98
C GLN A 202 -7.14 5.04 15.74
N ALA A 203 -7.11 3.70 15.69
CA ALA A 203 -5.92 2.93 16.04
C ALA A 203 -5.29 2.41 14.74
N PRO A 204 -4.20 3.01 14.26
CA PRO A 204 -3.59 2.63 13.00
C PRO A 204 -2.98 1.25 13.11
N ASN A 205 -3.07 0.40 12.08
CA ASN A 205 -2.51 -0.95 12.13
C ASN A 205 -0.98 -0.98 11.99
N SER A 206 -0.43 -0.04 11.22
CA SER A 206 1.01 0.12 10.95
C SER A 206 1.41 1.58 10.95
N VAL A 207 2.70 1.85 11.16
CA VAL A 207 3.31 3.17 10.97
C VAL A 207 4.07 3.17 9.65
N SER A 208 3.90 4.23 8.86
CA SER A 208 4.58 4.48 7.58
C SER A 208 5.34 5.81 7.64
N ILE A 209 6.11 6.18 6.61
CA ILE A 209 6.97 7.37 6.65
C ILE A 209 6.82 8.22 5.39
N SER A 210 6.36 9.46 5.56
CA SER A 210 6.44 10.48 4.52
C SER A 210 7.82 11.14 4.54
N ILE A 211 8.36 11.45 3.35
CA ILE A 211 9.68 12.08 3.21
C ILE A 211 9.55 13.41 2.50
N GLU A 212 10.14 14.46 3.07
CA GLU A 212 10.15 15.82 2.51
C GLU A 212 11.57 16.38 2.52
N LEU A 213 11.93 17.24 1.56
CA LEU A 213 13.21 17.96 1.59
C LEU A 213 13.06 19.25 2.39
N ASN A 214 13.95 19.47 3.36
CA ASN A 214 14.07 20.75 4.07
C ASN A 214 14.82 21.78 3.22
N GLU A 215 14.72 23.07 3.60
CA GLU A 215 15.41 24.20 2.95
C GLU A 215 16.93 24.00 2.81
N ASN A 216 17.54 23.22 3.70
CA ASN A 216 18.97 22.90 3.70
C ASN A 216 19.35 21.75 2.73
N GLY A 217 18.38 21.11 2.08
CA GLY A 217 18.59 19.95 1.20
C GLY A 217 18.70 18.60 1.91
N ASP A 218 18.33 18.53 3.20
CA ASP A 218 18.25 17.29 3.98
C ASP A 218 16.86 16.63 3.84
N LEU A 219 16.77 15.30 3.95
CA LEU A 219 15.48 14.63 4.01
C LEU A 219 14.92 14.65 5.43
N LEU A 220 13.66 15.04 5.53
CA LEU A 220 12.85 15.05 6.73
C LEU A 220 11.88 13.87 6.69
N LEU A 221 11.98 13.00 7.68
CA LEU A 221 11.09 11.86 7.87
C LEU A 221 9.93 12.24 8.78
N THR A 222 8.71 12.02 8.32
CA THR A 222 7.48 12.28 9.08
C THR A 222 6.67 10.99 9.19
N PRO A 223 6.42 10.45 10.39
CA PRO A 223 5.60 9.27 10.57
C PRO A 223 4.16 9.53 10.15
N THR A 224 3.58 8.57 9.44
CA THR A 224 2.19 8.54 9.01
C THR A 224 1.52 7.25 9.48
N PHE A 225 0.20 7.32 9.61
CA PHE A 225 -0.67 6.35 10.29
C PHE A 225 -1.89 5.98 9.42
N GLY A 226 -1.98 6.45 8.18
CA GLY A 226 -3.19 6.34 7.34
C GLY A 226 -4.28 7.37 7.68
N GLN A 227 -3.89 8.45 8.36
CA GLN A 227 -4.75 9.57 8.76
C GLN A 227 -5.17 10.43 7.56
N ARG A 228 -6.25 11.21 7.71
CA ARG A 228 -6.65 12.22 6.72
C ARG A 228 -5.82 13.49 6.80
N ALA A 229 -5.29 13.80 7.98
CA ALA A 229 -4.47 14.99 8.19
C ALA A 229 -3.18 14.95 7.37
N SER A 230 -2.75 16.10 6.86
CA SER A 230 -1.52 16.20 6.07
C SER A 230 -0.26 15.96 6.92
N PRO A 231 0.85 15.45 6.33
CA PRO A 231 2.12 15.29 7.01
C PRO A 231 2.64 16.56 7.67
N GLU A 232 2.42 17.75 7.07
CA GLU A 232 2.86 19.01 7.69
C GLU A 232 2.13 19.27 9.02
N LYS A 233 0.83 18.98 9.08
CA LYS A 233 0.04 19.13 10.30
C LYS A 233 0.40 18.08 11.34
N ILE A 234 0.72 16.86 10.91
CA ILE A 234 1.22 15.81 11.80
C ILE A 234 2.52 16.25 12.45
N GLN A 235 3.46 16.77 11.67
CA GLN A 235 4.70 17.33 12.18
C GLN A 235 4.48 18.40 13.26
N GLN A 236 3.46 19.25 13.13
CA GLN A 236 3.12 20.26 14.13
C GLN A 236 2.57 19.68 15.44
N VAL A 237 2.10 18.44 15.45
CA VAL A 237 1.53 17.79 16.64
C VAL A 237 2.40 16.65 17.19
N LEU A 238 3.43 16.20 16.46
CA LEU A 238 4.34 15.13 16.91
C LEU A 238 5.07 15.44 18.23
N TRP A 239 5.16 16.72 18.61
CA TRP A 239 5.69 17.09 19.93
C TRP A 239 4.85 16.53 21.08
N GLN A 240 3.55 16.25 20.85
CA GLN A 240 2.67 15.63 21.84
C GLN A 240 3.21 14.27 22.29
N LEU A 241 3.85 13.50 21.40
CA LEU A 241 4.43 12.18 21.68
C LEU A 241 5.84 12.22 22.31
N ARG A 242 6.44 13.40 22.48
CA ARG A 242 7.76 13.51 23.13
C ARG A 242 7.70 13.34 24.64
N GLN A 243 6.51 13.41 25.22
CA GLN A 243 6.31 13.14 26.64
C GLN A 243 6.30 11.62 26.85
N LYS A 244 7.01 11.13 27.88
CA LYS A 244 7.30 9.70 28.06
C LYS A 244 6.07 8.80 28.22
N ASN A 245 4.88 9.35 28.48
CA ASN A 245 3.67 8.59 28.81
C ASN A 245 2.46 8.97 27.93
N THR A 246 2.67 9.60 26.78
CA THR A 246 1.58 10.00 25.87
C THR A 246 1.64 9.17 24.60
N ASN A 247 0.60 8.38 24.37
CA ASN A 247 0.39 7.55 23.18
C ASN A 247 -0.78 8.04 22.32
N VAL A 248 -1.25 9.27 22.56
CA VAL A 248 -2.39 9.89 21.87
C VAL A 248 -1.89 11.09 21.09
N ILE A 249 -2.33 11.21 19.84
CA ILE A 249 -2.13 12.39 19.00
C ILE A 249 -3.49 12.95 18.62
N ARG A 250 -3.68 14.26 18.76
CA ARG A 250 -4.85 14.96 18.20
C ARG A 250 -4.44 15.85 17.04
N VAL A 251 -5.06 15.65 15.88
CA VAL A 251 -4.74 16.34 14.63
C VAL A 251 -5.99 16.54 13.79
N ASP A 252 -6.32 17.78 13.39
CA ASP A 252 -7.47 18.09 12.53
C ASP A 252 -8.84 17.49 12.95
N GLY A 253 -9.05 17.28 14.25
CA GLY A 253 -10.28 16.65 14.75
C GLY A 253 -10.27 15.12 14.69
N GLU A 254 -9.17 14.51 14.26
CA GLU A 254 -8.88 13.09 14.39
C GLU A 254 -8.05 12.83 15.66
N ILE A 255 -8.29 11.70 16.31
CA ILE A 255 -7.55 11.25 17.49
C ILE A 255 -6.89 9.91 17.16
N ILE A 256 -5.56 9.89 17.13
CA ILE A 256 -4.77 8.70 16.81
C ILE A 256 -4.28 8.10 18.13
N LEU A 257 -4.65 6.84 18.39
CA LEU A 257 -4.24 6.07 19.55
C LEU A 257 -3.17 5.05 19.14
N LEU A 258 -1.97 5.19 19.70
CA LEU A 258 -0.84 4.31 19.41
C LEU A 258 -0.70 3.24 20.50
N ASP A 259 -0.41 2.02 20.07
CA ASP A 259 0.03 0.95 20.98
C ASP A 259 1.52 1.11 21.31
N GLU A 260 2.03 0.31 22.25
CA GLU A 260 3.44 0.39 22.65
C GLU A 260 4.40 0.11 21.50
N LYS A 261 4.04 -0.79 20.58
CA LYS A 261 4.87 -1.16 19.43
C LYS A 261 5.00 0.01 18.46
N ARG A 262 3.87 0.62 18.07
CA ARG A 262 3.83 1.76 17.15
C ARG A 262 4.40 3.01 17.79
N LEU A 263 4.22 3.20 19.09
CA LEU A 263 4.85 4.30 19.82
C LEU A 263 6.38 4.21 19.73
N LYS A 264 6.96 3.02 19.95
CA LYS A 264 8.40 2.79 19.78
C LYS A 264 8.86 3.08 18.34
N ALA A 265 8.11 2.61 17.35
CA ALA A 265 8.38 2.89 15.94
C ALA A 265 8.41 4.40 15.65
N VAL A 266 7.45 5.16 16.20
CA VAL A 266 7.41 6.62 16.07
C VAL A 266 8.60 7.29 16.75
N HIS A 267 8.99 6.84 17.96
CA HIS A 267 10.16 7.39 18.64
C HIS A 267 11.46 7.14 17.88
N GLU A 268 11.59 5.99 17.21
CA GLU A 268 12.73 5.68 16.34
C GLU A 268 12.79 6.63 15.13
N ILE A 269 11.66 6.84 14.46
CA ILE A 269 11.55 7.80 13.34
C ILE A 269 11.86 9.22 13.82
N LEU A 270 11.39 9.60 15.02
CA LEU A 270 11.68 10.91 15.60
C LEU A 270 13.14 11.09 15.98
N HIS A 271 13.87 10.01 16.31
CA HIS A 271 15.30 10.04 16.59
C HIS A 271 16.11 10.21 15.30
N ASN A 272 15.77 9.44 14.26
CA ASN A 272 16.42 9.48 12.95
C ASN A 272 15.71 10.41 11.94
N ARG A 273 15.10 11.47 12.45
CA ARG A 273 14.15 12.30 11.70
C ARG A 273 14.76 13.05 10.51
N ILE A 274 16.05 13.35 10.57
CA ILE A 274 16.75 14.12 9.55
C ILE A 274 17.85 13.24 8.96
N VAL A 275 17.79 13.00 7.65
CA VAL A 275 18.85 12.34 6.89
C VAL A 275 19.64 13.43 6.15
N PRO A 276 20.92 13.65 6.50
CA PRO A 276 21.74 14.67 5.87
C PRO A 276 21.87 14.46 4.36
N LYS A 277 21.98 15.56 3.59
CA LYS A 277 22.13 15.54 2.12
C LYS A 277 23.15 14.52 1.60
N GLU A 278 24.27 14.38 2.30
CA GLU A 278 25.36 13.47 1.97
C GLU A 278 24.95 11.99 2.03
N LYS A 279 24.05 11.63 2.95
CA LYS A 279 23.62 10.26 3.22
C LYS A 279 22.31 9.89 2.52
N ILE A 280 21.73 10.81 1.75
CA ILE A 280 20.47 10.57 1.01
C ILE A 280 20.60 9.38 0.07
N ARG A 281 21.71 9.29 -0.68
CA ARG A 281 21.92 8.21 -1.64
C ARG A 281 22.01 6.85 -0.97
N ASP A 282 22.65 6.78 0.20
CA ASP A 282 22.76 5.55 0.98
C ASP A 282 21.44 5.17 1.62
N PHE A 283 20.70 6.16 2.15
CA PHE A 283 19.37 5.95 2.72
C PHE A 283 18.36 5.41 1.70
N LEU A 284 18.35 5.94 0.47
CA LEU A 284 17.45 5.46 -0.59
C LEU A 284 17.79 4.03 -1.06
N LYS A 285 19.07 3.65 -1.03
CA LYS A 285 19.51 2.29 -1.38
C LYS A 285 19.17 1.27 -0.29
N THR A 286 19.33 1.64 0.99
CA THR A 286 19.10 0.74 2.12
C THR A 286 18.36 1.44 3.26
N PRO A 287 17.05 1.70 3.12
CA PRO A 287 16.30 2.41 4.16
C PRO A 287 16.20 1.61 5.46
N THR A 288 16.21 0.28 5.36
CA THR A 288 16.20 -0.67 6.49
C THR A 288 17.45 -0.59 7.37
N ALA A 289 18.53 0.03 6.88
CA ALA A 289 19.72 0.30 7.68
C ALA A 289 19.53 1.48 8.66
N TYR A 290 18.52 2.32 8.41
CA TYR A 290 18.25 3.53 9.17
C TYR A 290 16.95 3.44 9.99
N ILE A 291 16.05 2.54 9.61
CA ILE A 291 14.73 2.33 10.23
C ILE A 291 14.46 0.82 10.33
N ASP A 292 14.04 0.35 11.49
CA ASP A 292 13.64 -1.05 11.68
C ASP A 292 12.38 -1.40 10.86
N ALA A 293 12.59 -2.14 9.77
CA ALA A 293 11.54 -2.62 8.87
C ALA A 293 10.54 -3.59 9.54
N SER A 294 10.86 -4.15 10.71
CA SER A 294 9.92 -4.97 11.46
C SER A 294 8.84 -4.15 12.15
N MET A 295 9.09 -2.85 12.39
CA MET A 295 8.19 -1.96 13.10
C MET A 295 7.53 -0.91 12.21
N VAL A 296 8.13 -0.60 11.05
CA VAL A 296 7.62 0.38 10.08
C VAL A 296 7.30 -0.30 8.76
N ASN A 297 6.08 -0.12 8.27
CA ASN A 297 5.71 -0.58 6.94
C ASN A 297 6.23 0.40 5.89
N LEU A 298 7.36 0.01 5.31
CA LEU A 298 8.07 0.74 4.28
C LEU A 298 7.46 0.52 2.88
N ASP A 299 6.87 -0.65 2.63
CA ASP A 299 6.33 -1.04 1.31
C ASP A 299 5.08 -0.24 0.91
N VAL A 300 4.20 0.06 1.88
CA VAL A 300 2.98 0.86 1.68
C VAL A 300 3.26 2.36 1.92
N GLY A 301 4.42 2.67 2.49
CA GLY A 301 4.69 3.94 3.17
C GLY A 301 5.67 4.89 2.51
N PHE A 302 6.46 4.47 1.51
CA PHE A 302 7.37 5.37 0.78
C PHE A 302 6.63 6.29 -0.20
N SER A 303 5.86 7.26 0.31
CA SER A 303 5.38 8.36 -0.53
C SER A 303 6.40 9.50 -0.50
N ALA A 304 7.33 9.50 -1.46
CA ALA A 304 8.05 10.73 -1.77
C ALA A 304 7.04 11.71 -2.37
N ARG A 305 6.72 12.80 -1.65
CA ARG A 305 5.82 13.82 -2.18
C ARG A 305 6.56 14.63 -3.24
N VAL A 306 6.29 14.34 -4.51
CA VAL A 306 6.79 15.11 -5.65
C VAL A 306 5.92 16.36 -5.82
N LYS A 307 6.50 17.55 -5.69
CA LYS A 307 5.81 18.85 -5.73
C LYS A 307 5.61 19.43 -7.16
N GLY A 308 5.56 18.61 -8.21
CA GLY A 308 5.31 19.10 -9.59
C GLY A 308 5.60 18.10 -10.72
N VAL A 309 5.08 18.39 -11.92
CA VAL A 309 5.26 17.59 -13.16
C VAL A 309 6.36 18.23 -14.02
N THR A 310 7.33 17.42 -14.45
CA THR A 310 8.29 17.75 -15.51
C THR A 310 8.24 16.69 -16.61
N VAL A 311 8.81 16.97 -17.79
CA VAL A 311 8.95 15.98 -18.87
C VAL A 311 9.74 14.77 -18.34
N PHE A 312 9.23 13.57 -18.65
CA PHE A 312 9.79 12.29 -18.20
C PHE A 312 11.26 12.17 -18.60
N GLN A 313 12.15 12.15 -17.61
CA GLN A 313 13.55 11.80 -17.79
C GLN A 313 13.75 10.41 -17.19
N GLN A 314 14.17 9.46 -18.03
CA GLN A 314 14.45 8.09 -17.63
C GLN A 314 15.49 8.11 -16.49
N ALA A 315 15.06 7.84 -15.27
CA ALA A 315 15.94 7.58 -14.15
C ALA A 315 16.19 6.07 -14.09
N TYR A 316 17.45 5.68 -14.23
CA TYR A 316 17.90 4.31 -14.07
C TYR A 316 17.77 3.89 -12.60
N PHE A 317 16.81 3.02 -12.29
CA PHE A 317 16.72 2.32 -11.02
C PHE A 317 17.26 0.91 -11.23
N GLY A 318 18.42 0.60 -10.64
CA GLY A 318 19.12 -0.66 -10.87
C GLY A 318 18.42 -1.92 -10.33
N GLU A 319 18.90 -3.06 -10.85
CA GLU A 319 18.80 -4.46 -10.40
C GLU A 319 17.44 -5.19 -10.41
N ALA A 320 16.40 -4.68 -11.08
CA ALA A 320 15.16 -5.45 -11.32
C ALA A 320 14.91 -5.91 -12.77
N ASP A 321 15.86 -5.68 -13.69
CA ASP A 321 15.70 -6.04 -15.12
C ASP A 321 16.37 -7.36 -15.54
N ASP A 322 16.86 -8.16 -14.59
CA ASP A 322 17.49 -9.46 -14.91
C ASP A 322 16.49 -10.56 -15.33
N SER A 323 15.23 -10.20 -15.61
CA SER A 323 14.25 -11.13 -16.15
C SER A 323 14.21 -11.19 -17.68
N GLY A 324 14.89 -10.29 -18.40
CA GLY A 324 15.06 -10.41 -19.86
C GLY A 324 13.75 -10.50 -20.67
N ILE A 325 12.61 -10.14 -20.08
CA ILE A 325 11.31 -10.19 -20.74
C ILE A 325 10.94 -8.78 -21.18
N ASP A 326 11.17 -8.52 -22.47
CA ASP A 326 10.79 -7.29 -23.16
C ASP A 326 9.30 -7.34 -23.53
N TRP A 327 8.48 -6.58 -22.80
CA TRP A 327 7.02 -6.53 -22.99
C TRP A 327 6.57 -5.54 -24.08
N PHE A 328 7.46 -4.68 -24.58
CA PHE A 328 7.15 -3.65 -25.56
C PHE A 328 8.07 -3.79 -26.76
N GLY A 329 7.81 -4.82 -27.57
CA GLY A 329 8.58 -5.10 -28.78
C GLY A 329 8.71 -3.88 -29.70
N ALA A 330 9.86 -3.22 -29.61
CA ALA A 330 10.44 -2.35 -30.63
C ALA A 330 11.97 -2.28 -30.42
N SER A 331 12.65 -3.32 -30.94
CA SER A 331 14.05 -3.32 -31.40
C SER A 331 15.16 -2.82 -30.44
N THR A 332 15.81 -3.79 -29.79
CA THR A 332 17.27 -3.85 -29.56
C THR A 332 17.90 -2.64 -28.87
N SER A 333 17.60 -2.43 -27.60
CA SER A 333 18.48 -1.70 -26.69
C SER A 333 19.67 -2.58 -26.28
N THR A 334 20.60 -2.80 -27.21
CA THR A 334 21.99 -2.94 -26.78
C THR A 334 22.37 -1.64 -26.08
N ASN A 335 22.95 -1.70 -24.88
CA ASN A 335 23.58 -0.55 -24.20
C ASN A 335 24.24 0.36 -25.23
N THR A 336 23.58 1.46 -25.59
CA THR A 336 24.09 2.34 -26.63
C THR A 336 24.77 3.48 -25.91
N GLU A 337 26.08 3.32 -25.67
CA GLU A 337 26.93 4.42 -25.21
C GLU A 337 26.69 5.65 -26.10
N VAL A 338 26.36 6.79 -25.47
CA VAL A 338 26.22 8.06 -26.17
C VAL A 338 27.63 8.57 -26.47
N LEU A 339 27.97 8.61 -27.76
CA LEU A 339 29.27 9.07 -28.24
C LEU A 339 29.25 10.58 -28.50
N PHE A 340 30.42 11.21 -28.36
CA PHE A 340 30.60 12.60 -28.75
C PHE A 340 30.51 12.76 -30.27
N ILE A 341 29.97 13.89 -30.74
CA ILE A 341 29.84 14.19 -32.17
C ILE A 341 31.18 14.17 -32.93
N THR A 342 32.29 14.42 -32.23
CA THR A 342 33.65 14.36 -32.79
C THR A 342 34.05 12.96 -33.26
N GLU A 343 33.33 11.92 -32.85
CA GLU A 343 33.53 10.55 -33.33
C GLU A 343 32.73 10.21 -34.59
N LEU A 344 31.77 11.05 -34.99
CA LEU A 344 30.92 10.87 -36.18
C LEU A 344 31.72 10.59 -37.49
N PRO A 345 32.89 11.21 -37.73
CA PRO A 345 33.69 10.92 -38.94
C PRO A 345 34.13 9.45 -39.07
N LYS A 346 34.17 8.69 -37.96
CA LYS A 346 34.51 7.25 -37.99
C LYS A 346 33.37 6.40 -38.54
N TYR A 347 32.15 6.94 -38.60
CA TYR A 347 30.92 6.19 -38.86
C TYR A 347 30.21 6.60 -40.15
N ILE A 348 30.55 7.74 -40.75
CA ILE A 348 30.03 8.17 -42.06
C ILE A 348 30.96 7.65 -43.14
N ARG A 349 30.44 6.83 -44.06
CA ARG A 349 31.26 6.20 -45.12
C ARG A 349 31.07 6.81 -46.50
N ASP A 350 29.90 7.39 -46.78
CA ASP A 350 29.59 7.96 -48.09
C ASP A 350 28.83 9.31 -47.97
N SER A 351 28.66 9.98 -49.11
CA SER A 351 27.97 11.27 -49.19
C SER A 351 26.46 11.16 -48.92
N ASP A 352 25.85 10.00 -49.14
CA ASP A 352 24.41 9.79 -48.95
C ASP A 352 24.06 9.60 -47.46
N GLU A 353 24.96 8.98 -46.71
CA GLU A 353 24.93 8.83 -45.26
C GLU A 353 25.11 10.17 -44.55
N LEU A 354 26.01 11.03 -45.07
CA LEU A 354 26.15 12.39 -44.58
C LEU A 354 24.85 13.18 -44.79
N LEU A 355 24.24 13.09 -45.98
CA LEU A 355 22.97 13.77 -46.27
C LEU A 355 21.82 13.24 -45.39
N THR A 356 21.80 11.94 -45.12
CA THR A 356 20.80 11.32 -44.24
C THR A 356 20.97 11.79 -42.81
N PHE A 357 22.21 11.86 -42.31
CA PHE A 357 22.50 12.40 -40.99
C PHE A 357 22.18 13.90 -40.89
N GLN A 358 22.50 14.70 -41.92
CA GLN A 358 22.16 16.13 -41.97
C GLN A 358 20.65 16.39 -41.93
N LYS A 359 19.85 15.56 -42.63
CA LYS A 359 18.38 15.65 -42.56
C LYS A 359 17.87 15.32 -41.16
N SER A 360 18.31 14.21 -40.58
CA SER A 360 17.97 13.84 -39.21
C SER A 360 18.42 14.90 -38.19
N TYR A 361 19.55 15.56 -38.45
CA TYR A 361 20.04 16.67 -37.62
C TYR A 361 19.20 17.93 -37.75
N PHE A 362 18.74 18.26 -38.96
CA PHE A 362 17.80 19.36 -39.15
C PHE A 362 16.48 19.10 -38.41
N ASP A 363 15.93 17.90 -38.55
CA ASP A 363 14.70 17.50 -37.86
C ASP A 363 14.89 17.51 -36.34
N ALA A 364 16.02 17.00 -35.84
CA ALA A 364 16.39 17.02 -34.43
C ALA A 364 16.57 18.46 -33.88
N LYS A 365 17.16 19.36 -34.68
CA LYS A 365 17.32 20.78 -34.34
C LYS A 365 15.96 21.50 -34.25
N THR A 366 15.02 21.18 -35.14
CA THR A 366 13.65 21.73 -35.08
C THR A 366 12.83 21.19 -33.91
N THR A 367 13.09 19.96 -33.48
CA THR A 367 12.39 19.31 -32.35
C THR A 367 13.07 19.50 -31.00
N GLY A 368 14.25 20.12 -30.96
CA GLY A 368 15.00 20.39 -29.73
C GLY A 368 15.68 19.16 -29.11
N ALA A 369 15.89 18.10 -29.90
CA ALA A 369 16.53 16.87 -29.44
C ALA A 369 18.03 17.09 -29.17
N LYS A 370 18.54 16.48 -28.10
CA LYS A 370 19.95 16.58 -27.67
C LYS A 370 20.83 15.41 -28.12
N SER A 371 20.24 14.39 -28.72
CA SER A 371 20.97 13.23 -29.24
C SER A 371 20.31 12.67 -30.49
N ILE A 372 21.11 12.17 -31.43
CA ILE A 372 20.64 11.51 -32.66
C ILE A 372 21.16 10.08 -32.70
N ILE A 373 20.29 9.13 -33.07
CA ILE A 373 20.69 7.74 -33.29
C ILE A 373 21.08 7.57 -34.77
N PHE A 374 22.33 7.18 -35.01
CA PHE A 374 22.85 6.86 -36.34
C PHE A 374 23.64 5.55 -36.29
N ARG A 375 23.35 4.60 -37.20
CA ARG A 375 23.96 3.26 -37.25
C ARG A 375 23.99 2.53 -35.89
N LYS A 376 22.87 2.56 -35.16
CA LYS A 376 22.70 1.96 -33.82
C LYS A 376 23.59 2.56 -32.73
N LYS A 377 24.15 3.75 -32.94
CA LYS A 377 24.88 4.53 -31.92
C LYS A 377 24.21 5.87 -31.70
N ALA A 378 24.15 6.33 -30.46
CA ALA A 378 23.64 7.65 -30.10
C ALA A 378 24.79 8.66 -30.14
N PHE A 379 24.60 9.79 -30.82
CA PHE A 379 25.56 10.89 -30.86
C PHE A 379 24.96 12.10 -30.15
N ASP A 380 25.72 12.70 -29.23
CA ASP A 380 25.33 13.95 -28.57
C ASP A 380 25.39 15.12 -29.57
N ILE A 381 24.30 15.87 -29.71
CA ILE A 381 24.17 17.04 -30.59
C ILE A 381 23.84 18.32 -29.80
N SER A 382 24.05 18.31 -28.48
CA SER A 382 23.74 19.43 -27.58
C SER A 382 24.44 20.74 -27.96
N GLU A 383 25.61 20.66 -28.60
CA GLU A 383 26.37 21.81 -29.09
C GLU A 383 26.25 21.95 -30.62
N HIS A 384 25.31 22.78 -31.08
CA HIS A 384 25.05 22.92 -32.52
C HIS A 384 26.24 23.44 -33.33
N ASP A 385 27.05 24.34 -32.75
CA ASP A 385 28.22 24.93 -33.43
C ASP A 385 29.31 23.88 -33.72
N THR A 386 29.53 22.94 -32.79
CA THR A 386 30.53 21.88 -32.96
C THR A 386 30.03 20.81 -33.94
N VAL A 387 28.71 20.52 -33.95
CA VAL A 387 28.10 19.62 -34.91
C VAL A 387 28.22 20.19 -36.34
N GLU A 388 27.94 21.47 -36.55
CA GLU A 388 28.06 22.11 -37.86
C GLU A 388 29.53 22.18 -38.36
N GLN A 389 30.51 22.32 -37.46
CA GLN A 389 31.94 22.23 -37.81
C GLN A 389 32.33 20.81 -38.22
N VAL A 390 31.95 19.80 -37.44
CA VAL A 390 32.25 18.39 -37.76
C VAL A 390 31.59 17.97 -39.08
N LEU A 391 30.37 18.41 -39.35
CA LEU A 391 29.70 18.12 -40.63
C LEU A 391 30.43 18.76 -41.83
N LYS A 392 30.94 19.99 -41.68
CA LYS A 392 31.77 20.64 -42.71
C LYS A 392 33.11 19.95 -42.89
N ASP A 393 33.73 19.49 -41.82
CA ASP A 393 35.00 18.75 -41.88
C ASP A 393 34.84 17.39 -42.59
N ILE A 394 33.73 16.69 -42.34
CA ILE A 394 33.39 15.44 -43.05
C ILE A 394 33.07 15.71 -44.52
N GLU A 395 32.33 16.79 -44.83
CA GLU A 395 32.02 17.19 -46.21
C GLU A 395 33.31 17.51 -47.00
N ASN A 396 34.22 18.27 -46.40
CA ASN A 396 35.53 18.57 -46.99
C ASN A 396 36.40 17.31 -47.14
N GLY A 397 36.41 16.42 -46.14
CA GLY A 397 37.19 15.18 -46.16
C GLY A 397 36.68 14.14 -47.18
N LEU A 398 35.38 14.13 -47.48
CA LEU A 398 34.79 13.31 -48.54
C LEU A 398 35.11 13.88 -49.94
N GLN A 399 35.17 15.20 -50.10
CA GLN A 399 35.61 15.83 -51.36
C GLN A 399 37.11 15.61 -51.63
N GLU A 400 37.94 15.48 -50.59
CA GLU A 400 39.38 15.17 -50.69
C GLU A 400 39.69 13.66 -50.80
N GLY A 401 38.69 12.77 -50.76
CA GLY A 401 38.86 11.32 -50.94
C GLY A 401 39.50 10.58 -49.76
N ARG A 402 39.27 11.04 -48.52
CA ARG A 402 39.99 10.56 -47.31
C ARG A 402 39.33 9.42 -46.52
N TYR A 403 38.16 8.92 -46.93
CA TYR A 403 37.42 7.87 -46.21
C TYR A 403 37.29 6.58 -47.05
N PRO A 404 37.51 5.37 -46.47
CA PRO A 404 37.69 4.15 -47.24
C PRO A 404 36.36 3.42 -47.55
N ASP A 405 36.15 3.12 -48.83
CA ASP A 405 35.31 2.02 -49.30
C ASP A 405 35.93 0.67 -48.90
N THR A 406 35.23 -0.21 -48.15
CA THR A 406 35.11 -1.66 -48.44
C THR A 406 34.32 -2.48 -47.40
N GLU A 407 33.36 -3.24 -47.94
CA GLU A 407 32.95 -4.65 -47.72
C GLU A 407 32.49 -5.24 -46.36
N LEU A 408 31.52 -6.15 -46.52
CA LEU A 408 30.72 -6.90 -45.54
C LEU A 408 31.48 -8.09 -44.91
N THR A 409 31.29 -8.30 -43.60
CA THR A 409 31.23 -9.64 -43.01
C THR A 409 30.16 -9.70 -41.91
N ILE A 410 29.27 -10.69 -42.03
CA ILE A 410 28.27 -11.09 -41.03
C ILE A 410 28.97 -12.05 -40.05
N PRO A 411 28.71 -12.01 -38.73
CA PRO A 411 29.38 -12.89 -37.76
C PRO A 411 28.84 -14.32 -37.86
N THR A 412 29.73 -15.31 -37.89
CA THR A 412 29.38 -16.73 -37.68
C THR A 412 29.71 -17.12 -36.24
N ASP A 413 28.74 -17.81 -35.63
CA ASP A 413 28.73 -18.37 -34.29
C ASP A 413 29.89 -19.33 -33.98
N ASP A 414 30.15 -19.42 -32.67
CA ASP A 414 30.71 -20.52 -31.88
C ASP A 414 31.81 -21.40 -32.49
N LEU A 415 32.96 -21.41 -31.82
CA LEU A 415 33.64 -22.65 -31.41
C LEU A 415 34.76 -22.35 -30.40
N ASP A 416 34.74 -23.19 -29.38
CA ASP A 416 35.62 -23.39 -28.24
C ASP A 416 37.11 -23.58 -28.63
N GLU A 417 38.03 -23.12 -27.78
CA GLU A 417 39.26 -23.80 -27.34
C GLU A 417 40.33 -22.84 -26.81
N GLY A 418 40.80 -23.12 -25.58
CA GLY A 418 42.23 -23.39 -25.39
C GLY A 418 43.15 -22.25 -24.96
N THR A 419 43.34 -22.17 -23.63
CA THR A 419 44.66 -22.14 -22.95
C THR A 419 45.72 -21.09 -23.30
N GLY A 420 46.27 -20.47 -22.24
CA GLY A 420 47.72 -20.43 -22.08
C GLY A 420 48.38 -19.06 -21.96
N ASP A 421 48.51 -18.62 -20.71
CA ASP A 421 49.78 -18.31 -20.05
C ASP A 421 50.59 -17.03 -20.37
N ASP A 422 50.90 -16.35 -19.26
CA ASP A 422 52.09 -15.60 -18.89
C ASP A 422 52.85 -14.76 -19.93
N SER A 423 53.05 -13.47 -19.62
CA SER A 423 54.23 -13.04 -18.86
C SER A 423 54.46 -11.52 -18.91
N GLN A 424 54.46 -10.94 -17.71
CA GLN A 424 55.50 -10.08 -17.13
C GLN A 424 56.24 -9.03 -17.99
N SER A 425 56.07 -7.78 -17.52
CA SER A 425 57.16 -6.90 -17.06
C SER A 425 58.00 -6.23 -18.16
N THR A 426 58.68 -5.10 -18.00
CA THR A 426 59.23 -4.40 -16.85
C THR A 426 59.55 -2.97 -17.29
N LYS A 427 59.47 -2.01 -16.33
CA LYS A 427 60.46 -0.96 -15.97
C LYS A 427 61.15 -0.17 -17.09
N SER A 428 61.42 1.13 -16.97
CA SER A 428 62.14 1.85 -15.90
C SER A 428 62.13 3.34 -16.32
N SER A 429 61.83 4.31 -15.44
CA SER A 429 62.76 5.09 -14.58
C SER A 429 63.87 5.83 -15.37
N SER A 430 64.26 7.07 -15.12
CA SER A 430 64.41 7.83 -13.86
C SER A 430 64.79 9.30 -14.21
N SER A 431 64.32 10.30 -13.46
CA SER A 431 65.08 11.16 -12.49
C SER A 431 65.96 12.25 -13.16
N GLU A 432 66.20 13.46 -12.64
CA GLU A 432 66.39 13.97 -11.27
C GLU A 432 66.38 15.54 -11.29
N ALA A 433 65.77 16.21 -10.30
CA ALA A 433 66.40 17.11 -9.29
C ALA A 433 66.52 18.61 -9.71
N ASP A 434 66.39 19.66 -8.86
CA ASP A 434 66.27 19.77 -7.41
C ASP A 434 65.79 21.19 -6.96
N GLU A 435 65.37 21.27 -5.69
CA GLU A 435 65.33 22.39 -4.71
C GLU A 435 64.21 23.48 -4.64
N SER A 436 63.33 23.25 -3.65
CA SER A 436 62.45 24.04 -2.73
C SER A 436 62.67 25.56 -2.50
N GLU A 437 61.65 26.44 -2.59
CA GLU A 437 60.57 26.86 -1.63
C GLU A 437 60.98 27.94 -0.58
N PRO A 438 60.12 28.93 -0.17
CA PRO A 438 58.76 28.70 0.34
C PRO A 438 57.64 29.75 0.01
N THR A 439 56.40 29.23 -0.03
CA THR A 439 55.08 29.79 0.37
C THR A 439 54.77 31.32 0.37
N LYS A 440 53.84 31.74 -0.51
CA LYS A 440 52.41 32.09 -0.23
C LYS A 440 51.76 32.66 -1.50
N GLN A 441 50.76 31.97 -2.04
CA GLN A 441 50.17 32.22 -3.37
C GLN A 441 49.13 33.35 -3.40
N ASN A 442 49.17 34.06 -4.52
CA ASN A 442 48.34 35.18 -4.96
C ASN A 442 47.44 34.73 -6.14
N THR A 443 46.15 35.05 -6.05
CA THR A 443 45.30 35.78 -7.04
C THR A 443 45.37 35.48 -8.57
N THR A 444 44.18 35.18 -9.14
CA THR A 444 43.63 35.55 -10.50
C THR A 444 44.41 35.12 -11.76
N SER A 445 43.89 34.52 -12.83
CA SER A 445 42.59 34.53 -13.58
C SER A 445 42.69 33.38 -14.64
N PRO A 446 41.89 33.28 -15.73
CA PRO A 446 40.44 33.36 -16.00
C PRO A 446 39.88 32.06 -16.67
N ASN A 447 38.59 32.07 -16.99
CA ASN A 447 37.84 31.17 -17.90
C ASN A 447 37.30 29.84 -17.34
N GLY A 448 35.97 29.70 -17.45
CA GLY A 448 35.27 28.42 -17.49
C GLY A 448 34.65 27.97 -16.17
N ASN A 449 33.87 28.82 -15.50
CA ASN A 449 32.98 28.33 -14.44
C ASN A 449 31.85 27.50 -15.06
N THR A 450 32.05 26.20 -15.08
CA THR A 450 30.97 25.21 -14.96
C THR A 450 30.39 25.39 -13.56
N GLU A 451 29.40 26.27 -13.42
CA GLU A 451 28.58 26.31 -12.21
C GLU A 451 27.62 25.12 -12.21
N LEU A 452 28.07 24.05 -11.56
CA LEU A 452 27.21 23.08 -10.90
C LEU A 452 26.48 23.78 -9.75
N VAL A 453 25.30 24.36 -10.00
CA VAL A 453 24.33 24.77 -8.96
C VAL A 453 22.90 24.63 -9.54
N VAL A 454 22.15 23.61 -9.11
CA VAL A 454 21.01 23.61 -8.15
C VAL A 454 19.69 24.13 -8.76
N ILE A 455 18.64 23.37 -8.43
CA ILE A 455 17.23 23.52 -8.79
C ILE A 455 16.75 24.95 -8.53
N ASP A 456 16.33 25.62 -9.60
CA ASP A 456 15.58 26.87 -9.56
C ASP A 456 14.09 26.52 -9.34
N ILE A 457 13.49 27.03 -8.26
CA ILE A 457 12.08 26.84 -7.92
C ILE A 457 11.47 28.23 -7.80
N ILE A 458 10.77 28.66 -8.85
CA ILE A 458 9.96 29.88 -8.82
C ILE A 458 8.51 29.50 -8.52
N GLU A 459 7.93 30.21 -7.56
CA GLU A 459 6.53 30.15 -7.14
C GLU A 459 5.62 30.72 -8.25
N ASN A 460 4.63 29.95 -8.71
CA ASN A 460 3.59 30.49 -9.59
C ASN A 460 2.22 29.81 -9.43
N ASP A 461 1.84 29.50 -8.19
CA ASP A 461 0.65 28.68 -7.85
C ASP A 461 -0.69 29.26 -8.35
N GLN A 462 -0.83 30.59 -8.46
CA GLN A 462 -2.07 31.20 -8.95
C GLN A 462 -2.17 31.19 -10.49
N GLU A 463 -1.04 31.28 -11.20
CA GLU A 463 -1.00 31.12 -12.65
C GLU A 463 -1.12 29.65 -13.07
N LEU A 464 -0.63 28.72 -12.24
CA LEU A 464 -0.67 27.27 -12.51
C LEU A 464 -2.10 26.72 -12.47
N GLU A 465 -2.93 27.11 -11.50
CA GLU A 465 -4.32 26.66 -11.39
C GLU A 465 -5.16 27.15 -12.59
N TYR A 466 -4.90 28.38 -13.05
CA TYR A 466 -5.50 28.93 -14.26
C TYR A 466 -4.97 28.26 -15.54
N SER A 467 -3.66 28.01 -15.63
CA SER A 467 -3.00 27.35 -16.76
C SER A 467 -3.38 25.87 -16.88
N LEU A 468 -3.56 25.16 -15.76
CA LEU A 468 -4.02 23.78 -15.72
C LEU A 468 -5.48 23.68 -16.14
N GLN A 469 -6.36 24.53 -15.61
CA GLN A 469 -7.75 24.57 -16.06
C GLN A 469 -7.87 24.93 -17.55
N LYS A 470 -6.98 25.79 -18.04
CA LYS A 470 -6.90 26.15 -19.46
C LYS A 470 -6.41 24.97 -20.30
N SER A 471 -5.32 24.33 -19.91
CA SER A 471 -4.78 23.15 -20.58
C SER A 471 -5.77 21.98 -20.58
N ILE A 472 -6.42 21.67 -19.45
CA ILE A 472 -7.48 20.66 -19.40
C ILE A 472 -8.57 20.98 -20.42
N LYS A 473 -9.09 22.22 -20.43
CA LYS A 473 -10.13 22.65 -21.39
C LYS A 473 -9.67 22.63 -22.85
N GLU A 474 -8.40 22.92 -23.12
CA GLU A 474 -7.81 22.87 -24.45
C GLU A 474 -7.76 21.42 -24.99
N HIS A 475 -7.55 20.44 -24.11
CA HIS A 475 -7.40 19.02 -24.46
C HIS A 475 -8.69 18.21 -24.18
N LEU A 476 -9.85 18.85 -23.98
CA LEU A 476 -11.12 18.15 -23.81
C LEU A 476 -11.66 17.70 -25.17
N TYR A 477 -11.97 16.40 -25.29
CA TYR A 477 -12.70 15.90 -26.45
C TYR A 477 -14.11 16.51 -26.54
N SER A 478 -14.36 17.22 -27.63
CA SER A 478 -15.61 17.95 -27.90
C SER A 478 -16.68 17.15 -28.65
N GLY A 479 -16.37 15.92 -29.06
CA GLY A 479 -17.32 15.06 -29.77
C GLY A 479 -18.41 14.47 -28.85
N ILE A 480 -19.39 13.83 -29.48
CA ILE A 480 -20.50 13.18 -28.78
C ILE A 480 -19.99 11.85 -28.20
N LEU A 481 -20.13 11.68 -26.89
CA LEU A 481 -19.87 10.42 -26.21
C LEU A 481 -21.15 9.58 -26.20
N SER A 482 -21.07 8.34 -26.67
CA SER A 482 -22.21 7.40 -26.68
C SER A 482 -22.07 6.38 -25.57
N TYR A 483 -22.99 6.41 -24.62
CA TYR A 483 -23.05 5.48 -23.48
C TYR A 483 -24.03 4.31 -23.71
N ASP A 484 -24.37 4.00 -24.96
CA ASP A 484 -25.43 3.03 -25.30
C ASP A 484 -25.09 1.59 -24.86
N ASN A 485 -23.80 1.28 -24.70
CA ASN A 485 -23.28 -0.02 -24.28
C ASN A 485 -22.95 -0.06 -22.77
N TYR A 486 -23.44 0.88 -21.97
CA TYR A 486 -23.05 0.99 -20.57
C TYR A 486 -24.22 0.62 -19.65
N LEU A 487 -23.96 -0.22 -18.65
CA LEU A 487 -24.93 -0.57 -17.60
C LEU A 487 -25.14 0.59 -16.60
N ARG A 488 -24.21 1.56 -16.57
CA ARG A 488 -24.24 2.73 -15.69
C ARG A 488 -23.69 3.98 -16.38
N THR A 489 -24.31 5.11 -16.08
CA THR A 489 -23.94 6.42 -16.61
C THR A 489 -22.87 7.10 -15.75
N PRO A 490 -21.93 7.86 -16.36
CA PRO A 490 -20.89 8.57 -15.64
C PRO A 490 -21.46 9.69 -14.77
N PHE A 491 -20.80 10.00 -13.65
CA PHE A 491 -20.98 11.28 -12.96
C PHE A 491 -20.35 12.43 -13.75
N LYS A 492 -20.74 13.67 -13.44
CA LYS A 492 -20.28 14.86 -14.17
C LYS A 492 -18.75 14.99 -14.23
N HIS A 493 -18.05 14.75 -13.13
CA HIS A 493 -16.58 14.78 -13.08
C HIS A 493 -15.95 13.61 -13.84
N GLN A 494 -16.61 12.45 -13.86
CA GLN A 494 -16.16 11.29 -14.64
C GLN A 494 -16.30 11.54 -16.14
N GLU A 495 -17.38 12.20 -16.58
CA GLU A 495 -17.52 12.60 -17.99
C GLU A 495 -16.40 13.56 -18.40
N GLU A 496 -16.07 14.53 -17.56
CA GLU A 496 -14.95 15.47 -17.79
C GLU A 496 -13.61 14.73 -17.89
N GLY A 497 -13.32 13.82 -16.95
CA GLY A 497 -12.12 12.97 -16.99
C GLY A 497 -12.05 12.07 -18.21
N ILE A 498 -13.17 11.46 -18.62
CA ILE A 498 -13.25 10.62 -19.84
C ILE A 498 -12.94 11.46 -21.09
N ARG A 499 -13.53 12.65 -21.22
CA ARG A 499 -13.28 13.56 -22.34
C ARG A 499 -11.83 14.00 -22.42
N TRP A 500 -11.21 14.24 -21.26
CA TRP A 500 -9.80 14.62 -21.17
C TRP A 500 -8.88 13.48 -21.60
N ILE A 501 -9.10 12.25 -21.11
CA ILE A 501 -8.32 11.06 -21.52
C ILE A 501 -8.42 10.84 -23.04
N ILE A 502 -9.63 10.98 -23.61
CA ILE A 502 -9.84 10.82 -25.06
C ILE A 502 -9.12 11.91 -25.84
N GLY A 503 -9.20 13.17 -25.40
CA GLY A 503 -8.53 14.28 -26.08
C GLY A 503 -7.01 14.08 -26.10
N LEU A 504 -6.41 13.76 -24.96
CA LEU A 504 -4.98 13.43 -24.87
C LEU A 504 -4.59 12.25 -25.78
N ALA A 505 -5.41 11.20 -25.85
CA ALA A 505 -5.11 10.03 -26.66
C ALA A 505 -5.20 10.29 -28.19
N LEU A 506 -5.89 11.36 -28.60
CA LEU A 506 -6.03 11.74 -30.01
C LEU A 506 -5.02 12.79 -30.46
N GLU A 507 -4.30 13.41 -29.54
CA GLU A 507 -3.28 14.40 -29.83
C GLU A 507 -1.92 13.75 -30.08
N SER A 508 -1.29 14.10 -31.20
CA SER A 508 0.00 13.51 -31.61
C SER A 508 1.21 14.09 -30.86
N GLU A 509 1.06 15.24 -30.21
CA GLU A 509 2.17 15.96 -29.56
C GLU A 509 2.35 15.60 -28.08
N VAL A 510 1.38 14.88 -27.49
CA VAL A 510 1.40 14.54 -26.06
C VAL A 510 1.72 13.06 -25.88
N ALA A 511 2.75 12.76 -25.09
CA ALA A 511 3.20 11.38 -24.86
C ALA A 511 2.31 10.56 -23.91
N GLY A 512 1.34 11.21 -23.24
CA GLY A 512 0.41 10.59 -22.29
C GLY A 512 -0.05 11.57 -21.21
N GLY A 513 -0.82 11.09 -20.23
CA GLY A 513 -1.33 11.92 -19.13
C GLY A 513 -1.41 11.16 -17.80
N LEU A 514 -1.23 11.89 -16.69
CA LEU A 514 -1.37 11.35 -15.34
C LEU A 514 -2.75 11.71 -14.76
N LEU A 515 -3.62 10.72 -14.63
CA LEU A 515 -4.93 10.88 -13.98
C LEU A 515 -4.79 10.68 -12.46
N ALA A 516 -4.47 11.76 -11.75
CA ALA A 516 -4.22 11.77 -10.30
C ALA A 516 -5.43 12.25 -9.46
N ASP A 517 -6.64 11.95 -9.90
CA ASP A 517 -7.88 12.23 -9.15
C ASP A 517 -7.89 11.54 -7.77
N ASP A 518 -8.65 12.09 -6.82
CA ASP A 518 -8.83 11.52 -5.48
C ASP A 518 -9.28 10.04 -5.51
N MET A 519 -8.90 9.31 -4.46
CA MET A 519 -9.30 7.91 -4.29
C MET A 519 -10.83 7.80 -4.17
N GLY A 520 -11.43 6.85 -4.90
CA GLY A 520 -12.88 6.66 -4.90
C GLY A 520 -13.66 7.44 -5.97
N LEU A 521 -13.03 8.36 -6.72
CA LEU A 521 -13.70 9.10 -7.80
C LEU A 521 -14.02 8.25 -9.06
N GLY A 522 -13.56 6.99 -9.10
CA GLY A 522 -13.90 6.05 -10.17
C GLY A 522 -12.94 6.09 -11.37
N LYS A 523 -11.64 6.26 -11.13
CA LYS A 523 -10.60 6.27 -12.18
C LYS A 523 -10.65 5.04 -13.08
N THR A 524 -10.85 3.84 -12.50
CA THR A 524 -10.99 2.59 -13.26
C THR A 524 -12.13 2.65 -14.26
N TYR A 525 -13.29 3.16 -13.84
CA TYR A 525 -14.44 3.36 -14.72
C TYR A 525 -14.13 4.39 -15.81
N MET A 526 -13.49 5.52 -15.47
CA MET A 526 -13.10 6.54 -16.46
C MET A 526 -12.16 5.95 -17.52
N SER A 527 -11.17 5.14 -17.12
CA SER A 527 -10.24 4.48 -18.04
C SER A 527 -10.95 3.48 -18.96
N LEU A 528 -11.80 2.60 -18.41
CA LEU A 528 -12.58 1.64 -19.20
C LEU A 528 -13.51 2.35 -20.18
N ALA A 529 -14.20 3.40 -19.71
CA ALA A 529 -15.09 4.19 -20.54
C ALA A 529 -14.32 4.88 -21.68
N ALA A 530 -13.17 5.50 -21.39
CA ALA A 530 -12.34 6.12 -22.42
C ALA A 530 -11.83 5.11 -23.47
N MET A 531 -11.44 3.90 -23.03
CA MET A 531 -11.04 2.82 -23.95
C MET A 531 -12.17 2.42 -24.91
N ASP A 532 -13.40 2.24 -24.42
CA ASP A 532 -14.55 1.94 -25.28
C ASP A 532 -14.87 3.07 -26.26
N GLN A 533 -14.81 4.32 -25.80
CA GLN A 533 -15.02 5.48 -26.67
C GLN A 533 -13.93 5.56 -27.75
N LEU A 534 -12.66 5.34 -27.42
CA LEU A 534 -11.57 5.29 -28.40
C LEU A 534 -11.79 4.18 -29.43
N TYR A 535 -12.26 3.00 -29.02
CA TYR A 535 -12.65 1.93 -29.94
C TYR A 535 -13.82 2.31 -30.86
N LYS A 536 -14.75 3.14 -30.40
CA LYS A 536 -15.87 3.65 -31.21
C LYS A 536 -15.44 4.73 -32.20
N LEU A 537 -14.42 5.51 -31.86
CA LEU A 537 -13.88 6.58 -32.73
C LEU A 537 -13.02 6.03 -33.87
N GLN A 538 -12.51 4.79 -33.75
CA GLN A 538 -11.77 4.11 -34.80
C GLN A 538 -12.68 3.68 -35.95
N LYS A 539 -12.35 4.10 -37.18
CA LYS A 539 -13.21 3.97 -38.37
C LYS A 539 -13.21 2.56 -38.98
N THR A 540 -12.16 1.77 -38.77
CA THR A 540 -12.04 0.41 -39.32
C THR A 540 -11.67 -0.61 -38.25
N GLN A 541 -12.04 -1.88 -38.44
CA GLN A 541 -11.65 -2.93 -37.49
C GLN A 541 -10.12 -3.14 -37.41
N ASN A 542 -9.38 -2.80 -38.47
CA ASN A 542 -7.92 -2.88 -38.49
C ASN A 542 -7.23 -1.79 -37.64
N ASP A 543 -7.94 -0.74 -37.24
CA ASP A 543 -7.42 0.31 -36.37
C ASP A 543 -7.56 -0.04 -34.88
N LYS A 544 -8.32 -1.09 -34.56
CA LYS A 544 -8.56 -1.55 -33.17
C LYS A 544 -7.36 -2.31 -32.64
N LYS A 545 -6.43 -1.58 -32.02
CA LYS A 545 -5.29 -2.16 -31.31
C LYS A 545 -5.70 -2.69 -29.92
N PRO A 546 -5.01 -3.73 -29.40
CA PRO A 546 -5.27 -4.22 -28.04
C PRO A 546 -4.89 -3.17 -26.99
N ASN A 547 -5.70 -3.06 -25.93
CA ASN A 547 -5.37 -2.26 -24.76
C ASN A 547 -4.69 -3.15 -23.72
N LEU A 548 -3.60 -2.65 -23.14
CA LEU A 548 -2.87 -3.32 -22.06
C LEU A 548 -3.16 -2.61 -20.73
N ILE A 549 -3.61 -3.36 -19.73
CA ILE A 549 -3.81 -2.87 -18.37
C ILE A 549 -2.78 -3.57 -17.48
N VAL A 550 -2.01 -2.77 -16.73
CA VAL A 550 -1.03 -3.25 -15.75
C VAL A 550 -1.48 -2.78 -14.38
N ALA A 551 -1.68 -3.73 -13.46
CA ALA A 551 -2.11 -3.46 -12.08
C ALA A 551 -1.60 -4.56 -11.14
N PRO A 552 -1.53 -4.31 -9.81
CA PRO A 552 -1.21 -5.35 -8.84
C PRO A 552 -2.16 -6.55 -8.92
N LEU A 553 -1.66 -7.77 -8.64
CA LEU A 553 -2.44 -9.02 -8.67
C LEU A 553 -3.76 -8.94 -7.91
N SER A 554 -3.76 -8.29 -6.74
CA SER A 554 -4.94 -8.10 -5.89
C SER A 554 -6.03 -7.23 -6.52
N VAL A 555 -5.68 -6.40 -7.50
CA VAL A 555 -6.57 -5.40 -8.11
C VAL A 555 -7.07 -5.86 -9.49
N LEU A 556 -6.41 -6.83 -10.12
CA LEU A 556 -6.83 -7.38 -11.41
C LEU A 556 -8.24 -8.00 -11.37
N GLN A 557 -8.58 -8.69 -10.29
CA GLN A 557 -9.94 -9.23 -10.11
C GLN A 557 -10.98 -8.12 -10.07
N ASN A 558 -10.68 -7.00 -9.38
CA ASN A 558 -11.56 -5.85 -9.33
C ASN A 558 -11.74 -5.20 -10.71
N TRP A 559 -10.68 -5.11 -11.52
CA TRP A 559 -10.80 -4.61 -12.90
C TRP A 559 -11.69 -5.51 -13.76
N LYS A 560 -11.56 -6.84 -13.62
CA LYS A 560 -12.42 -7.79 -14.33
C LYS A 560 -13.88 -7.63 -13.94
N ASP A 561 -14.17 -7.56 -12.64
CA ASP A 561 -15.53 -7.34 -12.14
C ASP A 561 -16.07 -5.97 -12.59
N GLU A 562 -15.20 -4.95 -12.67
CA GLU A 562 -15.58 -3.61 -13.10
C GLU A 562 -15.92 -3.53 -14.59
N VAL A 563 -15.30 -4.36 -15.43
CA VAL A 563 -15.69 -4.53 -16.84
C VAL A 563 -17.13 -5.06 -16.93
N GLU A 564 -17.46 -6.12 -16.19
CA GLU A 564 -18.80 -6.72 -16.15
C GLU A 564 -19.88 -5.79 -15.56
N LYS A 565 -19.48 -4.83 -14.70
CA LYS A 565 -20.39 -3.82 -14.14
C LYS A 565 -20.53 -2.59 -15.03
N THR A 566 -19.60 -2.37 -15.96
CA THR A 566 -19.56 -1.17 -16.81
C THR A 566 -20.29 -1.40 -18.12
N PHE A 567 -20.03 -2.54 -18.78
CA PHE A 567 -20.60 -2.94 -20.07
C PHE A 567 -21.47 -4.19 -19.87
#